data_AF-A0A968RE78-F1
#
_entry.id   AF-A0A968RE78-F1
#
_cell.length_a   1.000
_cell.length_b   1.000
_cell.length_c   1.000
_cell.angle_alpha   90.00
_cell.angle_beta   90.00
_cell.angle_gamma   90.00
#
_symmetry.space_group_name_H-M   'P 1'
#
loop_
_entity.id
_entity.type
_entity.pdbx_description
1 polymer ?
#
loop_
_entity_poly.entity_id
_entity_poly.type
_entity_poly.pdbx_seq_one_letter_code
_entity_poly.pdbx_strand_id
1 'polypeptide(L)'
;MKCPAATKKDTLIGEAGNDTLAGDAGDDTLDSGLGNDYLYGGTGKDTLDAGLGNDNLYGGDGYRHPPGQSRRRQPVRRSGR
;
A
#
# COMPACT_ATOMS: atom_id res chain seq x y z
N MET A 1 22.12 21.10 -2.00
CA MET A 1 20.68 21.21 -2.33
C MET A 1 19.94 20.25 -1.45
N LYS A 2 19.12 20.76 -0.52
CA LYS A 2 18.29 19.97 0.38
C LYS A 2 16.87 20.24 -0.11
N CYS A 3 16.28 19.30 -0.83
CA CYS A 3 14.89 19.44 -1.24
C CYS A 3 14.08 19.51 0.07
N PRO A 4 13.38 20.62 0.36
CA PRO A 4 12.53 20.70 1.53
C PRO A 4 11.51 19.57 1.41
N ALA A 5 11.32 18.81 2.50
CA ALA A 5 10.39 17.70 2.59
C ALA A 5 9.11 18.10 1.85
N ALA A 6 8.91 17.47 0.69
CA ALA A 6 7.84 17.83 -0.19
C ALA A 6 6.57 17.53 0.60
N THR A 7 5.73 18.51 0.86
CA THR A 7 4.33 18.29 1.25
C THR A 7 3.52 18.07 -0.02
N LYS A 8 4.09 17.32 -0.96
CA LYS A 8 3.64 17.27 -2.34
C LYS A 8 2.96 15.94 -2.51
N LYS A 9 1.70 16.00 -2.94
CA LYS A 9 1.02 14.83 -3.45
C LYS A 9 1.69 14.39 -4.74
N ASP A 10 2.24 13.19 -4.73
CA ASP A 10 2.82 12.53 -5.88
C ASP A 10 1.92 11.39 -6.37
N THR A 11 1.96 11.15 -7.68
CA THR A 11 1.28 10.03 -8.33
C THR A 11 2.33 9.18 -9.02
N LEU A 12 2.52 7.96 -8.51
CA LEU A 12 3.51 7.01 -8.98
C LEU A 12 2.80 5.82 -9.61
N ILE A 13 3.25 5.41 -10.80
CA ILE A 13 2.69 4.27 -11.53
C ILE A 13 3.84 3.34 -11.95
N GLY A 14 3.82 2.09 -11.51
CA GLY A 14 4.84 1.06 -11.76
C GLY A 14 4.63 0.26 -13.05
N GLU A 15 3.39 0.18 -13.53
CA GLU A 15 2.99 -0.62 -14.70
C GLU A 15 3.22 -2.13 -14.53
N ALA A 16 3.92 -2.82 -15.43
CA ALA A 16 4.12 -4.26 -15.34
C ALA A 16 5.60 -4.56 -15.05
N GLY A 17 5.88 -5.28 -13.98
CA GLY A 17 7.23 -5.47 -13.50
C GLY A 17 7.27 -5.81 -12.02
N ASN A 18 8.46 -5.94 -11.46
CA ASN A 18 8.61 -5.88 -10.01
C ASN A 18 9.15 -4.49 -9.71
N ASP A 19 8.28 -3.63 -9.21
CA ASP A 19 8.54 -2.21 -9.08
C ASP A 19 8.72 -1.80 -7.61
N THR A 20 9.42 -0.69 -7.40
CA THR A 20 9.60 -0.09 -6.08
C THR A 20 9.19 1.36 -6.13
N LEU A 21 8.05 1.67 -5.49
CA LEU A 21 7.45 3.00 -5.47
C LEU A 21 7.55 3.60 -4.07
N ALA A 22 7.95 4.87 -3.97
CA ALA A 22 8.05 5.60 -2.70
C ALA A 22 7.40 6.99 -2.82
N GLY A 23 6.39 7.26 -1.98
CA GLY A 23 5.66 8.54 -1.89
C GLY A 23 6.37 9.60 -1.03
N ASP A 24 7.25 9.17 -0.12
CA ASP A 24 7.93 10.03 0.85
C ASP A 24 6.98 10.76 1.82
N ALA A 25 6.77 12.06 1.68
CA ALA A 25 5.92 12.82 2.60
C ALA A 25 4.84 13.53 1.80
N GLY A 26 3.62 13.56 2.32
CA GLY A 26 2.48 14.10 1.57
C GLY A 26 1.32 13.15 1.55
N ASP A 27 0.33 13.48 0.73
CA ASP A 27 -0.83 12.62 0.51
C ASP A 27 -0.65 11.97 -0.88
N ASP A 28 0.02 10.83 -0.93
CA ASP A 28 0.49 10.26 -2.19
C ASP A 28 -0.47 9.23 -2.79
N THR A 29 -0.29 8.93 -4.08
CA THR A 29 -1.05 7.89 -4.78
C THR A 29 -0.07 7.02 -5.54
N LEU A 30 0.14 5.78 -5.09
CA LEU A 30 1.06 4.84 -5.72
C LEU A 30 0.23 3.69 -6.29
N ASP A 31 0.43 3.38 -7.57
CA ASP A 31 -0.16 2.26 -8.30
C ASP A 31 0.97 1.40 -8.87
N SER A 32 1.21 0.20 -8.36
CA SER A 32 2.33 -0.63 -8.85
C SER A 32 1.97 -1.54 -10.02
N GLY A 33 0.68 -1.75 -10.31
CA GLY A 33 0.24 -2.54 -11.46
C GLY A 33 0.45 -4.06 -11.33
N LEU A 34 1.18 -4.70 -12.24
CA LEU A 34 1.30 -6.16 -12.30
C LEU A 34 2.69 -6.62 -11.88
N GLY A 35 2.78 -7.49 -10.90
CA GLY A 35 4.01 -8.19 -10.51
C GLY A 35 4.18 -8.25 -9.01
N ASN A 36 5.41 -8.35 -8.50
CA ASN A 36 5.64 -8.38 -7.05
C ASN A 36 6.33 -7.08 -6.66
N ASP A 37 5.55 -6.18 -6.08
CA ASP A 37 5.96 -4.80 -5.93
C ASP A 37 6.24 -4.41 -4.48
N TYR A 38 7.00 -3.34 -4.31
CA TYR A 38 7.29 -2.72 -3.02
C TYR A 38 6.81 -1.27 -3.03
N LEU A 39 5.77 -0.97 -2.26
CA LEU A 39 5.20 0.37 -2.19
C LEU A 39 5.46 0.95 -0.80
N TYR A 40 5.99 2.17 -0.74
CA TYR A 40 6.27 2.90 0.49
C TYR A 40 5.54 4.24 0.45
N GLY A 41 4.48 4.46 1.25
CA GLY A 41 3.85 5.79 1.28
C GLY A 41 4.65 6.82 2.04
N GLY A 42 5.20 6.42 3.18
CA GLY A 42 5.90 7.32 4.08
C GLY A 42 4.91 8.07 4.98
N THR A 43 4.99 9.40 5.06
CA THR A 43 4.22 10.17 6.04
C THR A 43 3.10 10.98 5.39
N GLY A 44 1.87 10.76 5.82
CA GLY A 44 0.68 11.50 5.38
C GLY A 44 -0.45 10.56 5.00
N LYS A 45 -1.41 11.02 4.19
CA LYS A 45 -2.56 10.19 3.80
C LYS A 45 -2.36 9.64 2.41
N ASP A 46 -1.75 8.47 2.38
CA ASP A 46 -1.37 7.83 1.13
C ASP A 46 -2.41 6.81 0.67
N THR A 47 -2.55 6.71 -0.65
CA THR A 47 -3.35 5.71 -1.34
C THR A 47 -2.40 4.78 -2.08
N LEU A 48 -2.26 3.56 -1.59
CA LEU A 48 -1.48 2.52 -2.27
C LEU A 48 -2.41 1.53 -2.93
N ASP A 49 -2.27 1.38 -4.24
CA ASP A 49 -2.77 0.28 -5.01
C ASP A 49 -1.57 -0.55 -5.48
N ALA A 50 -1.48 -1.80 -5.04
CA ALA A 50 -0.40 -2.67 -5.47
C ALA A 50 -0.77 -3.56 -6.66
N GLY A 51 -1.99 -3.41 -7.19
CA GLY A 51 -2.47 -4.21 -8.32
C GLY A 51 -2.41 -5.72 -8.07
N LEU A 52 -1.87 -6.48 -9.03
CA LEU A 52 -1.87 -7.95 -9.01
C LEU A 52 -0.47 -8.53 -8.80
N GLY A 53 -0.29 -9.19 -7.67
CA GLY A 53 0.75 -10.18 -7.44
C GLY A 53 1.03 -10.35 -5.95
N ASN A 54 2.29 -10.60 -5.57
CA ASN A 54 2.66 -10.68 -4.16
C ASN A 54 3.38 -9.42 -3.74
N ASP A 55 2.60 -8.46 -3.26
CA ASP A 55 3.07 -7.10 -3.03
C ASP A 55 3.33 -6.81 -1.56
N ASN A 56 4.32 -5.96 -1.33
CA ASN A 56 4.70 -5.48 -0.02
C ASN A 56 4.40 -3.98 0.07
N LEU A 57 3.27 -3.67 0.70
CA LEU A 57 2.83 -2.29 0.93
C LEU A 57 3.27 -1.87 2.32
N TYR A 58 4.27 -1.00 2.37
CA TYR A 58 4.63 -0.28 3.57
C TYR A 58 3.94 1.05 3.62
N GLY A 59 3.16 1.19 4.68
CA GLY A 59 2.46 2.41 4.92
C GLY A 59 3.38 3.55 5.34
N GLY A 60 3.87 3.45 6.56
CA GLY A 60 4.42 4.58 7.27
C GLY A 60 3.37 5.27 8.15
N ASP A 61 3.79 6.34 8.81
CA ASP A 61 3.06 6.96 9.91
C ASP A 61 1.90 7.81 9.38
N GLY A 62 0.77 7.15 9.12
CA GLY A 62 -0.40 7.77 8.50
C GLY A 62 -1.35 6.76 7.84
N TYR A 63 -0.88 5.53 7.66
CA TYR A 63 -1.68 4.45 7.09
C TYR A 63 -2.77 4.01 8.02
N ARG A 64 -3.92 4.63 7.85
CA ARG A 64 -5.17 4.02 8.25
C ARG A 64 -5.50 2.92 7.23
N HIS A 65 -4.91 1.74 7.42
CA HIS A 65 -5.47 0.53 6.84
C HIS A 65 -6.91 0.42 7.36
N PRO A 66 -7.96 0.53 6.53
CA PRO A 66 -9.31 0.47 7.02
C PRO A 66 -9.53 -0.91 7.67
N PRO A 67 -9.98 -0.99 8.93
CA PRO A 67 -10.34 -2.27 9.54
C PRO A 67 -11.63 -2.76 8.88
N GLY A 68 -11.52 -3.42 7.71
CA GLY A 68 -12.70 -3.60 6.86
C GLY A 68 -12.68 -4.74 5.86
N GLN A 69 -11.56 -5.44 5.61
CA GLN A 69 -11.57 -6.65 4.77
C GLN A 69 -11.48 -7.90 5.67
N SER A 70 -12.58 -8.14 6.38
CA SER A 70 -13.30 -9.41 6.29
C SER A 70 -12.44 -10.68 6.18
N ARG A 71 -11.59 -10.98 7.17
CA ARG A 71 -11.34 -12.38 7.51
C ARG A 71 -12.62 -12.95 8.13
N ARG A 72 -13.66 -13.17 7.30
CA ARG A 72 -14.70 -14.15 7.62
C ARG A 72 -14.06 -15.52 7.60
N ARG A 73 -13.23 -15.82 8.61
CA ARG A 73 -13.04 -17.19 9.05
C ARG A 73 -14.39 -17.62 9.62
N GLN A 74 -15.25 -18.16 8.75
CA GLN A 74 -16.31 -19.04 9.20
C GLN A 74 -15.64 -20.10 10.10
N PRO A 75 -16.01 -20.25 11.37
CA PRO A 75 -15.69 -21.49 12.05
C PRO A 75 -16.54 -22.57 11.40
N VAL A 76 -15.89 -23.38 10.57
CA VAL A 76 -16.44 -24.64 10.07
C VAL A 76 -16.83 -25.46 11.31
N ARG A 77 -18.09 -25.89 11.32
CA ARG A 77 -18.69 -26.75 12.33
C ARG A 77 -17.72 -27.87 12.72
N ARG A 78 -17.34 -27.97 14.00
CA ARG A 78 -16.84 -29.24 14.54
C ARG A 78 -17.88 -29.82 15.48
N SER A 79 -18.64 -30.76 14.94
CA SER A 79 -19.45 -31.71 15.67
C SER A 79 -18.59 -32.46 16.70
N GLY A 80 -19.09 -32.61 17.91
CA GLY A 80 -18.47 -33.42 18.95
C GLY A 80 -19.42 -33.59 20.13
N ARG A 81 -20.48 -34.36 19.92
CA ARG A 81 -21.17 -35.14 20.95
C ARG A 81 -20.96 -36.59 20.60
#